data_AF-A0A6H5JWX0-F1
#
_entry.id   AF-A0A6H5JWX0-F1
#
_cell.length_a   1.000
_cell.length_b   1.000
_cell.length_c   1.000
_cell.angle_alpha   90.00
_cell.angle_beta   90.00
_cell.angle_gamma   90.00
#
_symmetry.space_group_name_H-M   'P 1'
#
loop_
_entity.id
_entity.type
_entity.pdbx_description
1 polymer ?
#
loop_
_entity_poly.entity_id
_entity_poly.type
_entity_poly.pdbx_seq_one_letter_code
_entity_poly.pdbx_strand_id
1 'polypeptide(L)'
;MPNAKAIRELRRISYAFTAKGEFPDVAQRDGSFGFTEYAYAMEASQPDLPRTIQEARAMPDGAQWNTAAEREIANLKERQVYKLVPRTAVPPGRRRIKSKWMFKRKADGPFKGGFRWRKAGTKCLNWTAAAPTLRCAGWNQVPELDCGSTYAPVCRLQSIRMLACIAVQFNLELDQMDVSTASLYADILENVFVEQPPGFEVKDKDGGDLVMQLQKSLYGLAQSPSNWFHTIDPFLVEISFVLLKSDTLRLPTAYKDISPADNRLNKSVW
;
A
#
# COMPACT_ATOMS: atom_id res chain seq x y z
N MET A 1 14.25 13.45 -11.02
CA MET A 1 14.20 12.13 -10.34
C MET A 1 12.74 11.80 -10.01
N PRO A 2 12.11 10.86 -10.74
CA PRO A 2 10.70 10.48 -10.55
C PRO A 2 10.36 10.01 -9.13
N ASN A 3 11.34 9.42 -8.43
CA ASN A 3 11.15 8.79 -7.11
C ASN A 3 11.27 9.76 -5.92
N ALA A 4 11.78 10.98 -6.12
CA ALA A 4 11.91 11.98 -5.04
C ALA A 4 10.55 12.44 -4.48
N LYS A 5 9.48 12.40 -5.29
CA LYS A 5 8.11 12.74 -4.85
C LYS A 5 7.51 11.62 -3.99
N ALA A 6 7.86 10.34 -4.23
CA ALA A 6 7.44 9.21 -3.40
C ALA A 6 8.05 9.27 -2.00
N ILE A 7 9.31 9.71 -1.91
CA ILE A 7 10.04 9.86 -0.65
C ILE A 7 9.42 10.94 0.22
N ARG A 8 8.91 12.03 -0.37
CA ARG A 8 8.20 13.10 0.36
C ARG A 8 6.88 12.63 0.97
N GLU A 9 6.32 11.52 0.49
CA GLU A 9 5.09 10.91 1.01
C GLU A 9 5.35 9.77 1.99
N LEU A 10 6.61 9.56 2.38
CA LEU A 10 6.97 8.59 3.40
C LEU A 10 6.41 9.01 4.75
N ARG A 11 5.71 8.08 5.39
CA ARG A 11 5.38 8.19 6.80
C ARG A 11 6.45 7.44 7.59
N ARG A 12 7.23 8.20 8.37
CA ARG A 12 8.18 7.64 9.33
C ARG A 12 7.43 7.20 10.59
N ILE A 13 7.65 5.95 10.98
CA ILE A 13 7.22 5.41 12.27
C ILE A 13 8.47 4.94 12.99
N SER A 14 8.86 5.64 14.04
CA SER A 14 10.04 5.32 14.85
C SER A 14 9.63 4.51 16.07
N TYR A 15 10.33 3.41 16.31
CA TYR A 15 10.16 2.59 17.50
C TYR A 15 11.42 2.66 18.36
N ALA A 16 11.25 3.08 19.62
CA ALA A 16 12.27 2.95 20.65
C ALA A 16 12.02 1.65 21.42
N PHE A 17 12.87 0.65 21.23
CA PHE A 17 12.80 -0.60 21.98
C PHE A 17 13.70 -0.50 23.21
N THR A 18 13.13 -0.20 24.38
CA THR A 18 13.87 -0.28 25.65
C THR A 18 13.76 -1.69 26.23
N ALA A 19 14.90 -2.32 26.54
CA ALA A 19 15.00 -3.64 27.19
C ALA A 19 14.55 -3.65 28.67
N LYS A 20 13.49 -2.92 29.02
CA LYS A 20 12.87 -2.93 30.35
C LYS A 20 11.51 -3.63 30.26
N GLY A 21 11.55 -4.96 30.31
CA GLY A 21 10.36 -5.79 30.44
C GLY A 21 10.73 -7.26 30.27
N GLU A 22 10.45 -8.07 31.29
CA GLU A 22 10.53 -9.53 31.20
C GLU A 22 9.68 -10.00 30.01
N PHE A 23 10.25 -10.84 29.14
CA PHE A 23 9.52 -11.45 28.05
C PHE A 23 8.44 -12.39 28.64
N PRO A 24 7.14 -12.16 28.37
CA PRO A 24 6.14 -13.13 28.78
C PRO A 24 6.36 -14.43 27.99
N ASP A 25 6.35 -15.55 28.70
CA ASP A 25 6.50 -16.89 28.17
C ASP A 25 5.44 -17.15 27.08
N VAL A 26 5.89 -17.18 25.82
CA VAL A 26 5.02 -17.45 24.67
C VAL A 26 4.88 -18.96 24.55
N ALA A 27 4.01 -19.52 25.40
CA ALA A 27 3.52 -20.87 25.23
C ALA A 27 2.96 -21.03 23.81
N GLN A 28 3.50 -22.04 23.12
CA GLN A 28 3.14 -22.50 21.79
C GLN A 28 1.62 -22.50 21.59
N ARG A 29 1.12 -21.60 20.74
CA ARG A 29 -0.18 -21.79 20.10
C ARG A 29 0.09 -22.16 18.66
N ASP A 30 0.02 -23.47 18.40
CA ASP A 30 -0.20 -24.01 17.07
C ASP A 30 -1.43 -23.34 16.45
N GLY A 31 -1.24 -22.78 15.26
CA GLY A 31 -2.26 -22.02 14.57
C GLY A 31 -1.67 -21.33 13.36
N SER A 32 -1.42 -22.11 12.31
CA SER A 32 -1.17 -21.64 10.95
C SER A 32 -2.41 -20.92 10.39
N PHE A 33 -2.76 -19.78 10.96
CA PHE A 33 -3.74 -18.85 10.39
C PHE A 33 -2.97 -17.63 9.90
N GLY A 34 -2.90 -17.49 8.57
CA GLY A 34 -2.16 -16.42 7.92
C GLY A 34 -2.64 -15.06 8.38
N PHE A 35 -1.71 -14.18 8.77
CA PHE A 35 -1.97 -12.79 9.15
C PHE A 35 -2.80 -12.03 8.09
N THR A 36 -2.64 -12.42 6.83
CA THR A 36 -3.39 -11.94 5.66
C THR A 36 -4.86 -12.34 5.68
N GLU A 37 -5.18 -13.55 6.13
CA GLU A 37 -6.54 -14.09 6.16
C GLU A 37 -7.37 -13.48 7.29
N TYR A 38 -6.72 -13.24 8.45
CA TYR A 38 -7.32 -12.53 9.59
C TYR A 38 -7.57 -11.05 9.28
N ALA A 39 -6.63 -10.38 8.60
CA ALA A 39 -6.79 -8.99 8.17
C ALA A 39 -7.92 -8.84 7.13
N TYR A 40 -8.04 -9.80 6.20
CA TYR A 40 -9.12 -9.81 5.21
C TYR A 40 -10.50 -10.05 5.86
N ALA A 41 -10.58 -10.98 6.82
CA ALA A 41 -11.80 -11.25 7.59
C ALA A 41 -12.22 -10.05 8.46
N MET A 42 -11.27 -9.35 9.07
CA MET A 42 -11.53 -8.13 9.85
C MET A 42 -11.96 -6.95 8.99
N GLU A 43 -11.40 -6.78 7.78
CA GLU A 43 -11.83 -5.74 6.83
C GLU A 43 -13.22 -6.02 6.24
N ALA A 44 -13.56 -7.30 6.03
CA ALA A 44 -14.89 -7.70 5.57
C ALA A 44 -15.99 -7.57 6.65
N SER A 45 -15.61 -7.38 7.91
CA SER A 45 -16.47 -7.40 9.10
C SER A 45 -16.96 -6.01 9.57
N GLN A 46 -16.94 -4.97 8.73
CA GLN A 46 -17.60 -3.70 9.05
C GLN A 46 -19.00 -3.65 8.38
N PRO A 47 -20.08 -4.04 9.09
CA PRO A 47 -21.40 -4.21 8.48
C PRO A 47 -22.01 -2.92 7.92
N ASP A 48 -21.51 -1.76 8.32
CA ASP A 48 -22.07 -0.45 7.97
C ASP A 48 -21.35 0.26 6.82
N LEU A 49 -20.47 -0.43 6.08
CA LEU A 49 -19.75 0.18 4.96
C LEU A 49 -20.50 0.00 3.63
N PRO A 50 -20.52 1.04 2.78
CA PRO A 50 -21.10 0.94 1.45
C PRO A 50 -20.27 0.00 0.58
N ARG A 51 -20.94 -0.66 -0.38
CA ARG A 51 -20.29 -1.54 -1.37
C ARG A 51 -20.13 -0.86 -2.72
N THR A 52 -20.96 0.15 -2.99
CA THR A 52 -20.92 0.94 -4.22
C THR A 52 -20.82 2.43 -3.91
N ILE A 53 -20.32 3.23 -4.87
CA ILE A 53 -20.28 4.69 -4.69
C ILE A 53 -21.68 5.30 -4.61
N GLN A 54 -22.68 4.65 -5.22
CA GLN A 54 -24.07 5.09 -5.17
C GLN A 54 -24.65 4.90 -3.76
N GLU A 55 -24.42 3.73 -3.15
CA GLU A 55 -24.76 3.49 -1.74
C GLU A 55 -24.04 4.48 -0.84
N ALA A 56 -22.73 4.70 -1.06
CA ALA A 56 -21.95 5.65 -0.28
C ALA A 56 -22.53 7.07 -0.35
N ARG A 57 -22.96 7.53 -1.54
CA ARG A 57 -23.60 8.84 -1.75
C ARG A 57 -24.96 8.96 -1.06
N ALA A 58 -25.70 7.86 -0.91
CA ALA A 58 -27.00 7.83 -0.26
C ALA A 58 -26.93 7.80 1.29
N MET A 59 -25.75 7.54 1.85
CA MET A 59 -25.54 7.56 3.30
C MET A 59 -25.49 9.00 3.86
N PRO A 60 -25.74 9.19 5.17
CA PRO A 60 -25.66 10.52 5.80
C PRO A 60 -24.30 11.21 5.65
N ASP A 61 -23.21 10.44 5.57
CA ASP A 61 -21.84 10.89 5.32
C ASP A 61 -21.47 10.88 3.82
N GLY A 62 -22.45 10.78 2.93
CA GLY A 62 -22.23 10.61 1.49
C GLY A 62 -21.46 11.73 0.80
N ALA A 63 -21.59 12.97 1.28
CA ALA A 63 -20.77 14.08 0.81
C ALA A 63 -19.27 13.84 1.07
N GLN A 64 -18.90 13.31 2.25
CA GLN A 64 -17.52 13.01 2.59
C GLN A 64 -16.97 11.87 1.72
N TRP A 65 -17.77 10.83 1.47
CA TRP A 65 -17.41 9.75 0.56
C TRP A 65 -17.20 10.25 -0.87
N ASN A 66 -18.09 11.11 -1.38
CA ASN A 66 -17.98 11.63 -2.73
C ASN A 66 -16.74 12.54 -2.89
N THR A 67 -16.52 13.48 -1.96
CA THR A 67 -15.32 14.34 -1.99
C THR A 67 -14.04 13.52 -1.90
N ALA A 68 -14.01 12.47 -1.07
CA ALA A 68 -12.85 11.60 -0.98
C ALA A 68 -12.62 10.78 -2.26
N ALA A 69 -13.69 10.31 -2.92
CA ALA A 69 -13.61 9.62 -4.20
C ALA A 69 -13.14 10.54 -5.33
N GLU A 70 -13.64 11.77 -5.38
CA GLU A 70 -13.17 12.81 -6.31
C GLU A 70 -11.69 13.11 -6.13
N ARG A 71 -11.22 13.21 -4.88
CA ARG A 71 -9.80 13.38 -4.55
C ARG A 71 -8.97 12.21 -5.04
N GLU A 72 -9.43 10.97 -4.84
CA GLU A 72 -8.75 9.77 -5.34
C GLU A 72 -8.61 9.82 -6.87
N ILE A 73 -9.69 10.10 -7.61
CA ILE A 73 -9.64 10.22 -9.07
C ILE A 73 -8.72 11.36 -9.52
N ALA A 74 -8.77 12.52 -8.84
CA ALA A 74 -7.87 13.64 -9.12
C ALA A 74 -6.40 13.24 -8.93
N ASN A 75 -6.09 12.49 -7.87
CA ASN A 75 -4.74 12.01 -7.57
C ASN A 75 -4.23 11.03 -8.64
N LEU A 76 -5.09 10.14 -9.15
CA LEU A 76 -4.77 9.25 -10.27
C LEU A 76 -4.47 10.03 -11.57
N LYS A 77 -5.25 11.09 -11.84
CA LYS A 77 -5.05 11.97 -13.01
C LYS A 77 -3.76 12.79 -12.89
N GLU A 78 -3.50 13.40 -11.74
CA GLU A 78 -2.29 14.19 -11.48
C GLU A 78 -1.01 13.36 -11.68
N ARG A 79 -1.05 12.10 -11.24
CA ARG A 79 0.07 11.16 -11.36
C ARG A 79 0.15 10.47 -12.73
N GLN A 80 -0.75 10.83 -13.65
CA GLN A 80 -0.84 10.25 -14.99
C GLN A 80 -0.89 8.71 -14.95
N VAL A 81 -1.61 8.15 -13.97
CA VAL A 81 -1.68 6.69 -13.76
C VAL A 81 -2.31 5.98 -14.94
N TYR A 82 -3.24 6.65 -15.63
CA TYR A 82 -3.94 6.10 -16.78
C TYR A 82 -4.17 7.16 -17.85
N LYS A 83 -4.36 6.69 -19.08
CA LYS A 83 -4.89 7.45 -20.21
C LYS A 83 -6.25 6.87 -20.60
N LEU A 84 -7.22 7.74 -20.89
CA LEU A 84 -8.48 7.29 -21.48
C LEU A 84 -8.28 7.04 -22.96
N VAL A 85 -8.68 5.86 -23.42
CA VAL A 85 -8.66 5.48 -24.84
C VAL A 85 -10.03 4.94 -25.24
N PRO A 86 -10.43 5.11 -26.52
CA PRO A 86 -11.65 4.49 -27.02
C PRO A 86 -11.65 3.00 -26.78
N ARG A 87 -12.80 2.44 -26.44
CA ARG A 87 -12.93 0.98 -26.23
C ARG A 87 -12.54 0.16 -27.46
N THR A 88 -12.68 0.74 -28.65
CA THR A 88 -12.24 0.15 -29.94
C THR A 88 -10.73 0.04 -30.08
N ALA A 89 -9.95 0.81 -29.30
CA ALA A 89 -8.49 0.74 -29.30
C ALA A 89 -7.94 -0.47 -28.52
N VAL A 90 -8.80 -1.19 -27.78
CA VAL A 90 -8.41 -2.41 -27.07
C VAL A 90 -8.19 -3.54 -28.09
N PRO A 91 -6.99 -4.16 -28.14
CA PRO A 91 -6.72 -5.23 -29.08
C PRO A 91 -7.72 -6.40 -28.94
N PRO A 92 -8.13 -7.03 -30.05
CA PRO A 92 -9.01 -8.20 -29.99
C PRO A 92 -8.36 -9.32 -29.18
N GLY A 93 -9.14 -9.96 -28.30
CA GLY A 93 -8.66 -11.00 -27.38
C GLY A 93 -8.09 -10.48 -26.05
N ARG A 94 -7.89 -9.17 -25.89
CA ARG A 94 -7.46 -8.57 -24.61
C ARG A 94 -8.66 -8.36 -23.68
N ARG A 95 -8.54 -8.82 -22.42
CA ARG A 95 -9.59 -8.58 -21.42
C ARG A 95 -9.42 -7.20 -20.78
N ARG A 96 -10.56 -6.61 -20.41
CA ARG A 96 -10.62 -5.39 -19.62
C ARG A 96 -10.82 -5.78 -18.16
N ILE A 97 -9.92 -5.32 -17.30
CA ILE A 97 -10.00 -5.60 -15.87
C ILE A 97 -11.06 -4.71 -15.25
N LYS A 98 -11.94 -5.28 -14.44
CA LYS A 98 -12.93 -4.48 -13.70
C LYS A 98 -12.24 -3.64 -12.62
N SER A 99 -12.62 -2.38 -12.50
CA SER A 99 -12.29 -1.56 -11.34
C SER A 99 -13.39 -1.66 -10.28
N LYS A 100 -13.02 -1.56 -9.00
CA LYS A 100 -13.93 -1.64 -7.87
C LYS A 100 -13.53 -0.62 -6.81
N TRP A 101 -14.53 0.06 -6.25
CA TRP A 101 -14.37 0.90 -5.07
C TRP A 101 -14.30 0.05 -3.81
N MET A 102 -13.32 0.34 -2.95
CA MET A 102 -13.20 -0.23 -1.63
C MET A 102 -13.32 0.88 -0.61
N PHE A 103 -14.29 0.77 0.28
CA PHE A 103 -14.61 1.78 1.27
C PHE A 103 -13.99 1.39 2.61
N LYS A 104 -13.37 2.36 3.29
CA LYS A 104 -12.87 2.22 4.65
C LYS A 104 -13.15 3.50 5.43
N ARG A 105 -13.55 3.37 6.68
CA ARG A 105 -13.53 4.49 7.62
C ARG A 105 -12.18 4.51 8.33
N LYS A 106 -11.58 5.69 8.46
CA LYS A 106 -10.32 5.94 9.19
C LYS A 106 -10.61 6.81 10.40
N ALA A 107 -10.08 6.43 11.56
CA ALA A 107 -10.17 7.22 12.79
C ALA A 107 -8.95 8.15 12.85
N ASP A 108 -9.11 9.34 13.44
CA ASP A 108 -7.96 10.23 13.65
C ASP A 108 -7.05 9.69 14.77
N GLY A 109 -5.74 9.70 14.47
CA GLY A 109 -4.69 9.67 15.48
C GLY A 109 -3.78 8.44 15.42
N PRO A 110 -2.45 8.63 15.56
CA PRO A 110 -1.48 7.54 15.60
C PRO A 110 -1.59 6.87 16.97
N PHE A 111 -1.97 5.59 17.03
CA PHE A 111 -1.63 4.66 18.13
C PHE A 111 -1.66 5.21 19.59
N LYS A 112 -2.49 6.19 19.93
CA LYS A 112 -2.75 6.62 21.32
C LYS A 112 -3.99 5.91 21.82
N GLY A 113 -3.83 4.62 22.07
CA GLY A 113 -4.89 3.76 22.59
C GLY A 113 -4.83 2.44 21.88
N GLY A 114 -4.12 1.48 22.48
CA GLY A 114 -4.15 0.09 22.05
C GLY A 114 -5.57 -0.40 21.83
N PHE A 115 -5.72 -1.38 20.93
CA PHE A 115 -6.98 -2.08 20.63
C PHE A 115 -7.81 -2.28 21.91
N ARG A 116 -8.76 -1.37 22.14
CA ARG A 116 -9.65 -1.44 23.30
C ARG A 116 -10.87 -2.21 22.85
N TRP A 117 -10.80 -3.54 22.92
CA TRP A 117 -11.99 -4.37 22.89
C TRP A 117 -12.88 -3.91 24.04
N ARG A 118 -14.03 -3.30 23.75
CA ARG A 118 -15.08 -3.07 24.75
C ARG A 118 -16.40 -3.61 24.24
N LYS A 119 -17.17 -4.11 25.21
CA LYS A 119 -18.43 -4.85 25.08
C LYS A 119 -19.29 -4.42 23.89
N ALA A 120 -19.83 -5.42 23.21
CA ALA A 120 -20.89 -5.29 22.22
C ALA A 120 -22.00 -4.35 22.72
N GLY A 121 -22.30 -3.29 21.96
CA GLY A 121 -23.44 -2.41 22.20
C GLY A 121 -23.14 -0.92 22.40
N THR A 122 -21.87 -0.49 22.51
CA THR A 122 -21.54 0.95 22.56
C THR A 122 -21.13 1.43 21.17
N LYS A 123 -21.79 2.48 20.65
CA LYS A 123 -21.51 3.09 19.34
C LYS A 123 -20.00 3.32 19.13
N CYS A 124 -19.56 2.98 17.93
CA CYS A 124 -18.17 2.91 17.46
C CYS A 124 -17.38 4.20 17.71
N LEU A 125 -16.04 4.06 17.79
CA LEU A 125 -15.08 5.18 17.68
C LEU A 125 -15.58 6.23 16.68
N ASN A 126 -15.50 7.51 17.03
CA ASN A 126 -15.73 8.60 16.09
C ASN A 126 -14.75 8.42 14.91
N TRP A 127 -15.27 7.97 13.77
CA TRP A 127 -14.51 7.87 12.53
C TRP A 127 -14.47 9.27 11.90
N THR A 128 -13.28 9.77 11.59
CA THR A 128 -13.14 11.14 11.10
C THR A 128 -12.94 11.24 9.59
N ALA A 129 -12.62 10.15 8.90
CA ALA A 129 -12.39 10.19 7.46
C ALA A 129 -12.95 8.98 6.70
N ALA A 130 -13.73 9.29 5.67
CA ALA A 130 -14.06 8.40 4.57
C ALA A 130 -12.82 8.20 3.67
N ALA A 131 -12.46 6.95 3.39
CA ALA A 131 -11.34 6.60 2.53
C ALA A 131 -11.77 5.57 1.46
N PRO A 132 -12.49 6.00 0.41
CA PRO A 132 -12.71 5.19 -0.77
C PRO A 132 -11.39 5.07 -1.55
N THR A 133 -11.03 3.85 -1.93
CA THR A 133 -9.84 3.57 -2.75
C THR A 133 -10.26 2.80 -3.99
N LEU A 134 -9.73 3.19 -5.14
CA LEU A 134 -9.97 2.48 -6.39
C LEU A 134 -8.99 1.30 -6.50
N ARG A 135 -9.51 0.09 -6.73
CA ARG A 135 -8.69 -1.11 -6.93
C ARG A 135 -9.09 -1.84 -8.20
N CYS A 136 -8.10 -2.44 -8.86
CA CYS A 136 -8.31 -3.41 -9.93
C CYS A 136 -8.71 -4.76 -9.34
N ALA A 137 -9.65 -5.44 -9.99
CA ALA A 137 -9.98 -6.83 -9.72
C ALA A 137 -8.97 -7.77 -10.41
N GLY A 138 -7.71 -7.77 -9.94
CA GLY A 138 -6.59 -8.47 -10.61
C GLY A 138 -6.73 -9.99 -10.68
N TRP A 139 -7.63 -10.61 -9.91
CA TRP A 139 -7.99 -12.02 -10.07
C TRP A 139 -8.61 -12.35 -11.44
N ASN A 140 -9.00 -11.33 -12.23
CA ASN A 140 -9.46 -11.49 -13.61
C ASN A 140 -8.35 -11.38 -14.66
N GLN A 141 -7.08 -11.21 -14.26
CA GLN A 141 -5.96 -11.12 -15.19
C GLN A 141 -5.61 -12.49 -15.77
N VAL A 142 -5.25 -12.50 -17.06
CA VAL A 142 -4.72 -13.69 -17.73
C VAL A 142 -3.18 -13.65 -17.65
N PRO A 143 -2.51 -14.66 -17.08
CA PRO A 143 -1.06 -14.76 -17.11
C PRO A 143 -0.50 -14.69 -18.53
N GLU A 144 0.69 -14.12 -18.69
CA GLU A 144 1.41 -13.92 -19.97
C GLU A 144 0.76 -12.92 -20.95
N LEU A 145 -0.56 -12.76 -20.85
CA LEU A 145 -1.30 -11.71 -21.53
C LEU A 145 -1.24 -10.44 -20.67
N ASP A 146 -1.97 -10.38 -19.56
CA ASP A 146 -2.20 -9.17 -18.76
C ASP A 146 -1.18 -8.96 -17.63
N CYS A 147 -0.39 -9.99 -17.30
CA CYS A 147 0.69 -9.91 -16.33
C CYS A 147 1.87 -10.80 -16.76
N GLY A 148 3.08 -10.24 -16.73
CA GLY A 148 4.32 -10.99 -16.93
C GLY A 148 4.84 -11.56 -15.61
N SER A 149 6.00 -11.09 -15.17
CA SER A 149 6.58 -11.50 -13.89
C SER A 149 5.85 -10.86 -12.71
N THR A 150 5.10 -11.68 -11.98
CA THR A 150 4.40 -11.28 -10.75
C THR A 150 5.25 -11.48 -9.49
N TYR A 151 6.43 -12.09 -9.62
CA TYR A 151 7.30 -12.39 -8.49
C TYR A 151 7.86 -11.10 -7.89
N ALA A 152 7.40 -10.78 -6.67
CA ALA A 152 8.00 -9.75 -5.84
C ALA A 152 8.77 -10.42 -4.71
N PRO A 153 10.05 -10.09 -4.50
CA PRO A 153 10.80 -10.62 -3.37
C PRO A 153 10.20 -10.09 -2.06
N VAL A 154 9.93 -11.00 -1.13
CA VAL A 154 9.43 -10.68 0.21
C VAL A 154 10.47 -11.09 1.24
N CYS A 155 10.86 -10.14 2.09
CA CYS A 155 11.78 -10.40 3.20
C CYS A 155 11.19 -11.47 4.13
N ARG A 156 12.01 -12.42 4.56
CA ARG A 156 11.54 -13.45 5.49
C ARG A 156 11.27 -12.86 6.86
N LEU A 157 10.21 -13.35 7.50
CA LEU A 157 9.85 -12.89 8.84
C LEU A 157 10.96 -13.19 9.87
N GLN A 158 11.73 -14.25 9.67
CA GLN A 158 12.90 -14.57 10.50
C GLN A 158 13.93 -13.43 10.47
N SER A 159 14.22 -12.86 9.31
CA SER A 159 15.20 -11.77 9.17
C SER A 159 14.71 -10.49 9.83
N ILE A 160 13.42 -10.17 9.69
CA ILE A 160 12.81 -9.02 10.38
C ILE A 160 12.90 -9.21 11.91
N ARG A 161 12.61 -10.40 12.42
CA ARG A 161 12.73 -10.72 13.85
C ARG A 161 14.17 -10.62 14.34
N MET A 162 15.14 -11.13 13.57
CA MET A 162 16.55 -11.01 13.92
C MET A 162 17.01 -9.55 13.98
N LEU A 163 16.61 -8.71 13.02
CA LEU A 163 16.88 -7.27 13.06
C LEU A 163 16.29 -6.61 14.32
N ALA A 164 15.07 -6.97 14.68
CA ALA A 164 14.43 -6.47 15.91
C ALA A 164 15.19 -6.90 17.18
N CYS A 165 15.62 -8.16 17.25
CA CYS A 165 16.44 -8.65 18.37
C CYS A 165 17.77 -7.92 18.48
N ILE A 166 18.47 -7.69 17.36
CA ILE A 166 19.72 -6.91 17.32
C ILE A 166 19.45 -5.49 17.81
N ALA A 167 18.38 -4.85 17.33
CA ALA A 167 18.03 -3.50 17.76
C ALA A 167 17.78 -3.41 19.26
N VAL A 168 17.05 -4.37 19.84
CA VAL A 168 16.83 -4.42 21.29
C VAL A 168 18.14 -4.66 22.05
N GLN A 169 18.95 -5.62 21.61
CA GLN A 169 20.21 -6.00 22.28
C GLN A 169 21.22 -4.86 22.33
N PHE A 170 21.29 -4.06 21.26
CA PHE A 170 22.21 -2.93 21.14
C PHE A 170 21.55 -1.57 21.41
N ASN A 171 20.31 -1.56 21.89
CA ASN A 171 19.54 -0.34 22.17
C ASN A 171 19.51 0.64 20.98
N LEU A 172 19.26 0.11 19.79
CA LEU A 172 19.13 0.86 18.54
C LEU A 172 17.67 1.23 18.28
N GLU A 173 17.47 2.36 17.60
CA GLU A 173 16.16 2.76 17.10
C GLU A 173 15.87 2.09 15.75
N LEU A 174 14.61 1.66 15.56
CA LEU A 174 14.14 1.14 14.28
C LEU A 174 13.16 2.12 13.65
N ASP A 175 13.50 2.57 12.45
CA ASP A 175 12.62 3.35 11.61
C ASP A 175 11.93 2.46 10.58
N GLN A 176 10.60 2.44 10.64
CA GLN A 176 9.76 1.86 9.60
C GLN A 176 9.27 2.98 8.68
N MET A 177 9.43 2.76 7.38
CA MET A 177 8.94 3.67 6.34
C MET A 177 7.79 3.00 5.60
N ASP A 178 6.61 3.62 5.62
CA ASP A 178 5.47 3.23 4.79
C ASP A 178 5.27 4.26 3.68
N VAL A 179 5.30 3.79 2.44
CA VAL A 179 5.13 4.62 1.23
C VAL A 179 3.65 4.62 0.89
N SER A 180 2.95 5.72 1.19
CA SER A 180 1.58 5.87 0.70
C SER A 180 1.58 5.91 -0.82
N THR A 181 0.68 5.17 -1.47
CA THR A 181 0.58 5.16 -2.93
C THR A 181 1.78 4.59 -3.70
N ALA A 182 2.58 3.72 -3.06
CA ALA A 182 3.72 3.01 -3.68
C ALA A 182 3.44 2.52 -5.12
N SER A 183 2.32 1.80 -5.34
CA SER A 183 1.94 1.30 -6.67
C SER A 183 1.81 2.40 -7.72
N LEU A 184 1.31 3.58 -7.36
CA LEU A 184 1.07 4.69 -8.28
C LEU A 184 2.35 5.38 -8.76
N TYR A 185 3.51 5.03 -8.20
CA TYR A 185 4.80 5.52 -8.68
C TYR A 185 5.48 4.53 -9.63
N ALA A 186 5.14 3.25 -9.53
CA ALA A 186 5.72 2.21 -10.35
C ALA A 186 5.13 2.25 -11.75
N ASP A 187 5.99 2.30 -12.76
CA ASP A 187 5.52 2.22 -14.15
C ASP A 187 5.05 0.79 -14.46
N ILE A 188 4.12 0.66 -15.40
CA ILE A 188 3.65 -0.65 -15.87
C ILE A 188 4.16 -0.90 -17.29
N LEU A 189 4.81 -2.05 -17.50
CA LEU A 189 5.35 -2.42 -18.80
C LEU A 189 4.29 -3.08 -19.68
N GLU A 190 3.34 -3.80 -19.07
CA GLU A 190 2.28 -4.47 -19.80
C GLU A 190 1.17 -3.51 -20.22
N ASN A 191 0.59 -3.77 -21.40
CA ASN A 191 -0.60 -3.07 -21.87
C ASN A 191 -1.83 -3.57 -21.12
N VAL A 192 -2.12 -2.94 -19.97
CA VAL A 192 -3.27 -3.27 -19.12
C VAL A 192 -4.40 -2.28 -19.33
N PHE A 193 -5.59 -2.81 -19.63
CA PHE A 193 -6.81 -2.03 -19.80
C PHE A 193 -7.76 -2.30 -18.65
N VAL A 194 -8.28 -1.23 -18.06
CA VAL A 194 -9.17 -1.27 -16.89
C VAL A 194 -10.46 -0.52 -17.23
N GLU A 195 -11.59 -1.06 -16.81
CA GLU A 195 -12.87 -0.38 -16.88
C GLU A 195 -12.86 0.86 -15.98
N GLN A 196 -13.53 1.92 -16.43
CA GLN A 196 -13.60 3.17 -15.67
C GLN A 196 -14.23 2.95 -14.28
N PRO A 197 -13.81 3.73 -13.27
CA PRO A 197 -14.39 3.67 -11.93
C PRO A 197 -15.92 3.85 -12.01
N PRO A 198 -16.72 2.93 -11.44
CA PRO A 198 -18.17 3.03 -11.47
C PRO A 198 -18.64 4.36 -10.87
N GLY A 199 -19.53 5.07 -11.58
CA GLY A 199 -20.08 6.37 -11.15
C GLY A 199 -19.17 7.58 -11.39
N PHE A 200 -18.06 7.38 -12.11
CA PHE A 200 -17.13 8.40 -12.60
C PHE A 200 -16.76 8.15 -14.08
N GLU A 201 -17.63 7.47 -14.84
CA GLU A 201 -17.38 7.21 -16.26
C GLU A 201 -17.45 8.49 -17.09
N VAL A 202 -16.51 8.64 -18.02
CA VAL A 202 -16.47 9.69 -19.03
C VAL A 202 -16.68 9.05 -20.40
N LYS A 203 -17.50 9.70 -21.22
CA LYS A 203 -17.70 9.34 -22.64
C LYS A 203 -16.79 10.15 -23.54
N ASP A 204 -16.51 9.60 -24.71
CA ASP A 204 -15.81 10.34 -25.76
C ASP A 204 -16.68 11.48 -26.31
N LYS A 205 -16.09 12.38 -27.09
CA LYS A 205 -16.78 13.49 -27.76
C LYS A 205 -17.97 13.02 -28.61
N ASP A 206 -17.82 11.84 -29.22
CA ASP A 206 -18.85 11.21 -30.05
C ASP A 206 -19.81 10.31 -29.25
N GLY A 207 -19.74 10.35 -27.92
CA GLY A 207 -20.58 9.55 -27.02
C GLY A 207 -20.15 8.09 -26.85
N GLY A 208 -19.00 7.71 -27.42
CA GLY A 208 -18.43 6.36 -27.31
C GLY A 208 -17.89 6.03 -25.91
N ASP A 209 -17.85 4.73 -25.60
CA ASP A 209 -17.27 4.24 -24.35
C ASP A 209 -15.75 4.36 -24.35
N LEU A 210 -15.20 4.85 -23.24
CA LEU A 210 -13.76 4.93 -22.98
C LEU A 210 -13.33 3.89 -21.95
N VAL A 211 -12.08 3.47 -22.02
CA VAL A 211 -11.43 2.60 -21.04
C VAL A 211 -10.13 3.22 -20.56
N MET A 212 -9.68 2.84 -19.36
CA MET A 212 -8.41 3.29 -18.81
C MET A 212 -7.29 2.37 -19.29
N GLN A 213 -6.39 2.88 -20.13
CA GLN A 213 -5.10 2.25 -20.37
C GLN A 213 -4.12 2.68 -19.27
N LEU A 214 -3.64 1.74 -18.47
CA LEU A 214 -2.71 2.05 -17.39
C LEU A 214 -1.34 2.45 -17.95
N GLN A 215 -0.75 3.46 -17.35
CA GLN A 215 0.64 3.90 -17.56
C GLN A 215 1.49 3.59 -16.31
N LYS A 216 0.84 3.52 -15.15
CA LYS A 216 1.44 3.14 -13.87
C LYS A 216 0.68 2.00 -13.24
N SER A 217 1.33 1.31 -12.31
CA SER A 217 0.73 0.21 -11.58
C SER A 217 -0.41 0.71 -10.70
N LEU A 218 -1.52 -0.04 -10.67
CA LEU A 218 -2.65 0.23 -9.79
C LEU A 218 -2.78 -0.87 -8.75
N TYR A 219 -3.33 -0.52 -7.59
CA TYR A 219 -3.65 -1.47 -6.54
C TYR A 219 -4.52 -2.61 -7.03
N GLY A 220 -4.22 -3.82 -6.55
CA GLY A 220 -4.99 -5.02 -6.85
C GLY A 220 -4.63 -5.70 -8.16
N LEU A 221 -3.68 -5.16 -8.93
CA LEU A 221 -3.02 -5.93 -10.01
C LEU A 221 -2.07 -6.97 -9.42
N ALA A 222 -2.00 -8.15 -10.04
CA ALA A 222 -1.15 -9.25 -9.60
C ALA A 222 0.34 -8.88 -9.62
N GLN A 223 0.79 -8.10 -10.60
CA GLN A 223 2.18 -7.65 -10.72
C GLN A 223 2.50 -6.38 -9.94
N SER A 224 1.53 -5.75 -9.25
CA SER A 224 1.76 -4.45 -8.60
C SER A 224 2.92 -4.45 -7.59
N PRO A 225 3.07 -5.47 -6.72
CA PRO A 225 4.21 -5.54 -5.81
C PRO A 225 5.55 -5.69 -6.53
N SER A 226 5.58 -6.44 -7.64
CA SER A 226 6.78 -6.65 -8.46
C SER A 226 7.22 -5.36 -9.13
N ASN A 227 6.28 -4.63 -9.74
CA ASN A 227 6.57 -3.33 -10.38
C ASN A 227 7.12 -2.32 -9.36
N TRP A 228 6.56 -2.29 -8.15
CA TRP A 228 7.09 -1.44 -7.09
C TRP A 228 8.50 -1.83 -6.68
N PHE A 229 8.78 -3.12 -6.50
CA PHE A 229 10.13 -3.60 -6.19
C PHE A 229 11.14 -3.14 -7.24
N HIS A 230 10.85 -3.33 -8.53
CA HIS A 230 11.72 -2.89 -9.63
C HIS A 230 11.89 -1.36 -9.69
N THR A 231 10.93 -0.59 -9.19
CA THR A 231 11.00 0.87 -9.13
C THR A 231 11.87 1.37 -7.97
N ILE A 232 11.78 0.73 -6.81
CA ILE A 232 12.49 1.16 -5.59
C ILE A 232 13.90 0.58 -5.48
N ASP A 233 14.16 -0.61 -6.04
CA ASP A 233 15.43 -1.31 -5.91
C ASP A 233 16.65 -0.50 -6.40
N PRO A 234 16.64 0.13 -7.60
CA PRO A 234 17.76 0.95 -8.06
C PRO A 234 18.00 2.16 -7.17
N PHE A 235 16.93 2.76 -6.64
CA PHE A 235 17.03 3.88 -5.72
C PHE A 235 17.69 3.46 -4.40
N LEU A 236 17.34 2.29 -3.85
CA LEU A 236 17.99 1.75 -2.65
C LEU A 236 19.48 1.50 -2.88
N VAL A 237 19.88 1.02 -4.06
CA VAL A 237 21.29 0.87 -4.44
C VAL A 237 22.00 2.23 -4.46
N GLU A 238 21.37 3.26 -5.03
CA GLU A 238 21.92 4.62 -5.12
C GLU A 238 22.19 5.21 -3.73
N ILE A 239 21.28 5.02 -2.77
CA ILE A 239 21.48 5.43 -1.37
C ILE A 239 22.35 4.43 -0.58
N SER A 240 23.13 3.60 -1.28
CA SER A 240 24.13 2.70 -0.73
C SER A 240 23.58 1.57 0.14
N PHE A 241 22.38 1.04 -0.17
CA PHE A 241 21.88 -0.19 0.44
C PHE A 241 22.29 -1.43 -0.36
N VAL A 242 22.79 -2.45 0.33
CA VAL A 242 23.25 -3.72 -0.25
C VAL A 242 22.29 -4.84 0.08
N LEU A 243 21.99 -5.66 -0.93
CA LEU A 243 21.20 -6.86 -0.80
C LEU A 243 21.94 -7.91 0.03
N LEU A 244 21.25 -8.47 1.02
CA LEU A 244 21.78 -9.55 1.84
C LEU A 244 21.89 -10.83 0.99
N LYS A 245 22.97 -11.59 1.12
CA LYS A 245 23.13 -12.86 0.37
C LYS A 245 22.12 -13.92 0.79
N SER A 246 21.68 -13.88 2.06
CA SER A 246 20.82 -14.89 2.66
C SER A 246 19.33 -14.55 2.57
N ASP A 247 18.94 -13.31 2.25
CA ASP A 247 17.54 -12.89 2.16
C ASP A 247 17.37 -11.72 1.19
N THR A 248 16.14 -11.47 0.76
CA THR A 248 15.77 -10.38 -0.16
C THR A 248 15.74 -8.99 0.50
N LEU A 249 16.33 -8.88 1.69
CA LEU A 249 16.44 -7.66 2.47
C LEU A 249 17.66 -6.84 2.03
N ARG A 250 17.49 -5.52 1.88
CA ARG A 250 18.61 -4.59 1.70
C ARG A 250 18.97 -3.88 3.00
N LEU A 251 20.25 -3.78 3.31
CA LEU A 251 20.78 -3.08 4.48
C LEU A 251 21.69 -1.92 4.04
N PRO A 252 21.70 -0.78 4.74
CA PRO A 252 22.61 0.32 4.42
C PRO A 252 24.07 -0.12 4.59
N THR A 253 24.95 0.28 3.68
CA THR A 253 26.40 -0.01 3.74
C THR A 253 27.16 0.88 4.72
N ALA A 254 26.51 1.89 5.30
CA ALA A 254 27.09 2.73 6.34
C ALA A 254 26.83 2.15 7.75
N TYR A 255 27.64 1.17 8.12
CA TYR A 255 28.21 1.08 9.47
C TYR A 255 29.74 1.22 9.32
N LYS A 256 30.20 2.36 8.79
CA LYS A 256 31.61 2.74 8.98
C LYS A 256 31.68 3.41 10.35
N ASP A 257 32.22 2.66 11.30
CA ASP A 257 32.74 3.12 12.59
C ASP A 257 31.74 3.82 13.53
N ILE A 258 30.79 3.06 14.08
CA ILE A 258 30.23 3.44 15.40
C ILE A 258 31.23 2.96 16.46
N SER A 259 32.29 3.73 16.65
CA SER A 259 32.96 3.77 17.95
C SER A 259 31.92 4.27 18.97
N PRO A 260 31.79 3.66 20.16
CA PRO A 260 30.79 4.05 21.19
C PRO A 260 30.85 5.52 21.65
N ALA A 261 31.76 6.34 21.13
CA ALA A 261 32.07 7.68 21.60
C ALA A 261 31.60 8.83 20.70
N ASP A 262 31.17 8.62 19.45
CA ASP A 262 30.92 9.75 18.54
C ASP A 262 29.44 10.13 18.41
N ASN A 263 29.04 11.10 19.23
CA ASN A 263 27.69 11.65 19.34
C ASN A 263 27.34 12.66 18.22
N ARG A 264 27.81 12.43 16.98
CA ARG A 264 27.66 13.36 15.84
C ARG A 264 26.48 13.04 14.91
N LEU A 265 25.57 12.18 15.39
CA LEU A 265 24.20 11.89 14.93
C LEU A 265 23.33 13.04 14.39
N ASN A 266 23.63 14.29 14.76
CA ASN A 266 22.62 15.33 14.90
C ASN A 266 22.61 16.38 13.78
N LYS A 267 23.14 16.06 12.59
CA LYS A 267 23.08 16.99 11.45
C LYS A 267 22.66 16.29 10.15
N SER A 268 21.35 16.38 9.91
CA SER A 268 20.77 16.72 8.60
C SER A 268 21.18 15.86 7.41
N VAL A 269 20.66 14.63 7.34
CA VAL A 269 20.26 13.98 6.07
C VAL A 269 19.07 13.06 6.35
N TRP A 270 17.92 13.62 6.77
CA TRP A 270 16.59 13.01 6.71
C TRP A 270 15.54 14.13 6.68
#